data_AF-A0A972J4V8-F1
#
_entry.id   AF-A0A972J4V8-F1
#
_cell.length_a   1.000
_cell.length_b   1.000
_cell.length_c   1.000
_cell.angle_alpha   90.00
_cell.angle_beta   90.00
_cell.angle_gamma   90.00
#
_symmetry.space_group_name_H-M   'P 1'
#
loop_
_entity.id
_entity.type
_entity.pdbx_description
1 polymer ?
#
loop_
_entity_poly.entity_id
_entity_poly.type
_entity_poly.pdbx_seq_one_letter_code
_entity_poly.pdbx_strand_id
1 'polypeptide(L)' 'MDPTVSFASSGSRGGTGIEGLAMTRYHAPSTPFLMAAGSRDIEGAVECMKEGSWDFNLKEQPFRIGPAIDAALQKKRHKR' A
#
# COMPACT_ATOMS: atom_id res chain seq x y z
N MET A 1 -15.21 -11.89 0.72
CA MET A 1 -14.58 -11.48 -0.56
C MET A 1 -13.19 -10.99 -0.21
N ASP A 2 -12.15 -11.69 -0.64
CA ASP A 2 -10.79 -11.26 -0.36
C ASP A 2 -10.44 -10.08 -1.28
N PRO A 3 -9.99 -8.94 -0.72
CA PRO A 3 -9.65 -7.78 -1.53
C PRO A 3 -8.51 -8.11 -2.49
N THR A 4 -8.64 -7.68 -3.74
CA THR A 4 -7.61 -7.89 -4.76
C THR A 4 -6.39 -7.00 -4.49
N VAL A 5 -6.60 -5.83 -3.89
CA VAL A 5 -5.61 -4.83 -3.48
C VAL A 5 -6.16 -4.05 -2.27
N SER A 6 -5.31 -3.74 -1.29
CA SER A 6 -5.60 -2.87 -0.15
C SER A 6 -4.85 -1.54 -0.26
N PHE A 7 -5.51 -0.45 0.14
CA PHE A 7 -4.93 0.89 0.13
C PHE A 7 -5.10 1.58 1.48
N ALA A 8 -4.08 2.32 1.91
CA ALA A 8 -4.17 3.23 3.06
C ALA A 8 -3.63 4.61 2.71
N SER A 9 -4.10 5.63 3.43
CA SER A 9 -3.64 7.01 3.28
C SER A 9 -3.26 7.57 4.64
N SER A 10 -2.07 8.15 4.74
CA SER A 10 -1.67 8.91 5.92
C SER A 10 -2.30 10.31 5.87
N GLY A 11 -3.05 10.67 6.90
CA GLY A 11 -3.70 11.98 6.98
C GLY A 11 -5.04 12.03 7.72
N SER A 12 -5.51 10.93 8.30
CA SER A 12 -6.67 10.95 9.21
C SER A 12 -6.22 10.58 10.61
N ARG A 13 -6.76 11.27 11.63
CA ARG A 13 -6.42 11.17 13.07
C ARG A 13 -6.74 9.78 13.68
N GLY A 14 -6.23 8.68 13.13
CA GLY A 14 -6.49 7.36 13.71
C GLY A 14 -5.95 6.15 12.96
N GLY A 15 -5.02 6.31 12.01
CA GLY A 15 -4.40 5.16 11.37
C GLY A 15 -3.11 5.52 10.65
N THR A 16 -1.98 4.99 11.11
CA THR A 16 -0.71 5.05 10.38
C THR A 16 -0.76 4.08 9.21
N GLY A 17 -0.03 4.35 8.12
CA GLY A 17 0.08 3.42 6.99
C GLY A 17 0.53 2.01 7.41
N ILE A 18 1.32 1.94 8.50
CA ILE A 18 1.84 0.71 9.11
C ILE A 18 0.72 -0.11 9.75
N GLU A 19 -0.22 0.50 10.47
CA GLU A 19 -1.38 -0.21 11.01
C GLU A 19 -2.26 -0.79 9.91
N GLY A 20 -2.46 -0.03 8.82
CA GLY A 20 -3.17 -0.52 7.64
C GLY A 20 -2.45 -1.72 6.97
N LEU A 21 -1.12 -1.69 6.92
CA LEU A 21 -0.31 -2.79 6.43
C LEU A 21 -0.41 -4.02 7.35
N ALA A 22 -0.32 -3.83 8.67
CA ALA A 22 -0.44 -4.89 9.66
C ALA A 22 -1.81 -5.57 9.58
N MET A 23 -2.88 -4.80 9.48
CA MET A 23 -4.24 -5.31 9.30
C MET A 23 -4.41 -6.07 7.98
N THR A 24 -3.86 -5.54 6.89
CA THR A 24 -3.89 -6.24 5.59
C THR A 24 -3.13 -7.56 5.66
N ARG A 25 -1.95 -7.58 6.30
CA ARG A 25 -1.17 -8.81 6.50
C ARG A 25 -1.89 -9.81 7.41
N TYR A 26 -2.62 -9.34 8.42
CA TYR A 26 -3.35 -10.19 9.35
C TYR A 26 -4.58 -10.83 8.69
N HIS A 27 -5.38 -10.05 7.96
CA HIS A 27 -6.62 -10.53 7.35
C HIS A 27 -6.42 -11.17 5.97
N ALA A 28 -5.47 -10.67 5.19
CA ALA A 28 -5.24 -11.08 3.80
C ALA A 28 -3.75 -10.98 3.42
N PRO A 29 -2.88 -11.87 3.95
CA PRO A 29 -1.43 -11.82 3.74
C PRO A 29 -1.01 -11.94 2.27
N SER A 30 -1.87 -12.50 1.43
CA SER A 30 -1.66 -12.65 -0.02
C SER A 30 -2.08 -11.41 -0.82
N THR A 31 -2.66 -10.40 -0.15
CA THR A 31 -3.19 -9.21 -0.81
C THR A 31 -2.15 -8.10 -0.86
N PRO A 32 -1.93 -7.51 -2.06
CA PRO A 32 -1.16 -6.30 -2.22
C PRO A 32 -1.56 -5.20 -1.24
N PHE A 33 -0.58 -4.59 -0.58
CA PHE A 33 -0.79 -3.33 0.11
C PHE A 33 -0.08 -2.21 -0.65
N LEU A 34 -0.82 -1.14 -0.94
CA LEU A 34 -0.35 0.05 -1.63
C LEU A 34 -0.59 1.29 -0.75
N MET A 35 0.49 1.96 -0.36
CA MET A 35 0.40 3.15 0.50
C MET A 35 0.23 4.42 -0.34
N ALA A 36 -0.71 5.31 0.01
CA ALA A 36 -0.85 6.63 -0.60
C ALA A 36 -0.36 7.71 0.38
N ALA A 37 0.83 8.27 0.14
CA ALA A 37 1.45 9.29 0.98
C ALA A 37 1.51 10.64 0.29
N GLY A 38 1.45 11.73 1.06
CA GLY A 38 1.75 13.05 0.52
C GLY A 38 3.27 13.26 0.45
N SER A 39 3.71 14.24 -0.33
CA SER A 39 5.11 14.69 -0.42
C SER A 39 5.76 15.00 0.95
N ARG A 40 4.96 15.38 1.95
CA ARG A 40 5.40 15.65 3.33
C ARG A 40 5.50 14.42 4.22
N ASP A 41 5.07 13.26 3.74
CA ASP A 41 4.97 12.02 4.52
C ASP A 41 5.64 10.84 3.80
N ILE A 42 6.68 11.17 3.04
CA ILE A 42 7.51 10.18 2.35
C ILE A 42 8.18 9.25 3.37
N GLU A 43 8.54 9.76 4.54
CA GLU A 43 9.22 8.99 5.59
C GLU A 43 8.33 7.85 6.11
N GLY A 44 7.05 8.12 6.40
CA GLY A 44 6.07 7.09 6.76
C GLY A 44 5.79 6.09 5.63
N ALA A 45 5.83 6.55 4.37
CA ALA A 45 5.72 5.66 3.21
C ALA A 45 6.94 4.71 3.09
N VAL A 46 8.15 5.22 3.32
CA VAL A 46 9.38 4.44 3.31
C VAL A 46 9.39 3.41 4.44
N GLU A 47 8.90 3.76 5.62
CA GLU A 47 8.74 2.82 6.73
C GLU A 47 7.77 1.69 6.39
N CYS A 48 6.63 2.00 5.76
CA CYS A 48 5.73 0.97 5.23
C CYS A 48 6.40 0.07 4.18
N MET A 49 7.25 0.61 3.31
CA MET A 49 8.00 -0.18 2.33
C MET A 49 9.00 -1.13 3.00
N LYS A 50 9.67 -0.70 4.07
CA LYS A 50 10.57 -1.55 4.87
C LYS A 50 9.82 -2.71 5.53
N GLU A 51 8.60 -2.46 5.99
CA GLU A 51 7.72 -3.46 6.61
C GLU A 51 7.04 -4.42 5.59
N GLY A 52 7.33 -4.25 4.30
CA GLY A 52 6.87 -5.15 3.24
C GLY A 52 5.65 -4.65 2.47
N SER A 53 5.33 -3.35 2.52
CA SER A 53 4.42 -2.73 1.54
C SER A 53 4.95 -2.97 0.13
N TRP A 54 4.03 -3.16 -0.83
CA TRP A 54 4.45 -3.54 -2.17
C TRP A 54 4.92 -2.36 -3.02
N ASP A 55 4.25 -1.23 -2.82
CA ASP A 55 4.54 0.03 -3.46
C ASP A 55 3.92 1.18 -2.68
N PHE A 56 4.31 2.40 -3.01
CA PHE A 56 3.64 3.60 -2.52
C PHE A 56 3.41 4.60 -3.66
N ASN A 57 2.28 5.30 -3.61
CA ASN A 57 1.92 6.37 -4.52
C ASN A 57 1.93 7.70 -3.79
N LEU A 58 2.37 8.73 -4.50
CA LEU A 58 2.25 10.10 -4.03
C LEU A 58 0.83 10.59 -4.34
N LYS A 59 0.17 11.22 -3.36
CA LYS A 59 -1.17 11.81 -3.53
C LYS A 59 -1.20 12.88 -4.62
N GLU A 60 -0.06 13.51 -4.90
CA GLU A 60 0.15 14.48 -5.96
C GLU A 60 0.22 13.84 -7.37
N GLN A 61 0.35 12.51 -7.46
CA GLN A 61 0.45 11.77 -8.72
C GLN A 61 -0.55 10.59 -8.79
N PRO A 62 -1.87 10.85 -8.73
CA PRO A 62 -2.89 9.80 -8.71
C PRO A 62 -2.91 8.94 -9.99
N PHE A 63 -2.42 9.48 -11.11
CA PHE A 63 -2.27 8.74 -12.37
C PHE A 63 -1.32 7.54 -12.27
N ARG A 64 -0.42 7.49 -11.28
CA ARG A 64 0.47 6.34 -11.05
C ARG A 64 -0.22 5.16 -10.35
N ILE A 65 -1.43 5.35 -9.80
CA ILE A 65 -2.16 4.29 -9.10
C ILE A 65 -2.49 3.13 -10.04
N GLY A 66 -2.89 3.40 -11.28
CA GLY A 66 -3.20 2.35 -12.27
C GLY A 66 -2.01 1.41 -12.50
N PRO A 67 -0.86 1.92 -12.97
CA PRO A 67 0.36 1.12 -13.11
C PRO A 67 0.82 0.42 -11.82
N ALA A 68 0.63 1.06 -10.65
CA ALA A 68 0.98 0.46 -9.36
C ALA A 68 0.08 -0.74 -9.00
N ILE A 69 -1.22 -0.66 -9.29
CA ILE A 69 -2.16 -1.78 -9.17
C ILE A 69 -1.73 -2.91 -10.10
N ASP A 70 -1.48 -2.62 -11.36
CA ASP A 70 -1.07 -3.64 -12.34
C ASP A 70 0.22 -4.33 -11.88
N ALA A 71 1.22 -3.57 -11.44
CA ALA A 71 2.47 -4.11 -10.91
C ALA A 71 2.23 -5.00 -9.67
N ALA A 72 1.40 -4.56 -8.73
CA ALA A 72 1.01 -5.33 -7.56
C ALA A 72 0.32 -6.66 -7.93
N LEU A 73 -0.64 -6.63 -8.85
CA LEU A 73 -1.34 -7.82 -9.33
C LEU A 73 -0.40 -8.78 -10.06
N GLN A 74 0.50 -8.25 -10.89
CA GLN A 74 1.51 -9.06 -11.58
C GLN A 74 2.44 -9.76 -10.60
N LYS A 75 2.94 -9.03 -9.60
CA LYS A 75 3.81 -9.62 -8.58
C LYS A 75 3.05 -10.62 -7.70
N LYS A 76 1.73 -10.46 -7.46
CA LYS A 76 0.86 -11.46 -6.81
C LYS A 76 0.77 -12.75 -7.63
N ARG A 77 0.63 -12.64 -8.95
CA ARG A 77 0.63 -13.80 -9.86
C ARG A 77 1.94 -14.57 -9.85
N HIS A 78 3.07 -13.89 -9.60
CA HIS A 78 4.41 -14.51 -9.58
C HIS A 78 4.79 -15.13 -8.23
N LYS A 79 4.16 -14.74 -7.13
CA LYS A 79 4.41 -15.30 -5.78
C LYS A 79 3.73 -16.66 -5.51
N ARG A 80 3.47 -17.47 -6.55
CA ARG A 80 2.86 -18.80 -6.41
C ARG A 80 3.84 -19.83 -5.87
#